data_AF-A0A3C2DVN2-F1
#
_entry.id   AF-A0A3C2DVN2-F1
#
_cell.length_a   1.000
_cell.length_b   1.000
_cell.length_c   1.000
_cell.angle_alpha   90.00
_cell.angle_beta   90.00
_cell.angle_gamma   90.00
#
_symmetry.space_group_name_H-M   'P 1'
#
loop_
_entity.id
_entity.type
_entity.pdbx_description
1 polymer ?
#
loop_
_entity_poly.entity_id
_entity_poly.type
_entity_poly.pdbx_seq_one_letter_code
_entity_poly.pdbx_strand_id
1 'polypeptide(L)'
;MDTKLKSFKTSFGIKLVAFFAAAVFAFSSAICAIEAINDLYRYGSEILTKPAKSLDMTDTTMFASKLSSDVQSIYAGSGLMTWETYKSTYYSTYEEELSAARTELERFKKESMSEAVTMYYNRSNASSYSSQKSYGSASTESADAYTTNVYGNTSAEASHADSVVSPNYDKDFYNSCKESYSLMSGESGSFTFSTSTTDEELVSLVKNAYSQVMSAARREYETTVTMESRSVQNIKNLKYYIYNPDTGEIITNLESEISADCVNEIKKSGDYSAFTNGSRWYMVYTADSGLVAASPQITRETLYTVQTGDKYYFNLKSDYYYKRTLSNVLGSCFSNNGYDVFLMLPETLSDGDDYYDMQAGMEKSSADTYRYIFVCLASMLLLGMFSVYLIYAAGATPGPEKIKFSPIDKIPTEIHFALSAGLAAAGVYGIYVLALDYGHNLSNYAGGGALMIFVIMSLIAVAVWAVLLEWLCSVSKYYKAKKNWFCSTLFWYLVKFIGKILSPIKKLREKPVRLRRRVLLMLIGYIVGNTVLTGVAAMCSGAWFVILIIIL
;
A
#
# COMPACT_ATOMS: atom_id res chain seq x y z
N MET A 1 -54.77 6.61 17.62
CA MET A 1 -53.39 6.16 17.38
C MET A 1 -52.87 6.56 15.99
N ASP A 2 -53.75 6.62 14.98
CA ASP A 2 -53.44 6.91 13.57
C ASP A 2 -52.93 8.33 13.24
N THR A 3 -53.27 9.34 14.06
CA THR A 3 -52.88 10.74 13.82
C THR A 3 -51.44 11.06 14.20
N LYS A 4 -50.92 10.46 15.29
CA LYS A 4 -49.52 10.63 15.71
C LYS A 4 -48.57 9.97 14.70
N LEU A 5 -48.84 8.74 14.26
CA LEU A 5 -47.98 8.03 13.30
C LEU A 5 -47.86 8.76 11.95
N LYS A 6 -48.95 9.40 11.50
CA LYS A 6 -48.95 10.25 10.29
C LYS A 6 -48.11 11.51 10.44
N SER A 7 -48.08 12.15 11.62
CA SER A 7 -47.24 13.34 11.84
C SER A 7 -45.75 13.00 11.89
N PHE A 8 -45.38 11.82 12.41
CA PHE A 8 -44.00 11.34 12.43
C PHE A 8 -43.43 11.05 11.03
N LYS A 9 -44.27 10.63 10.07
CA LYS A 9 -43.83 10.28 8.72
C LYS A 9 -43.63 11.50 7.81
N THR A 10 -44.36 12.59 8.06
CA THR A 10 -44.36 13.80 7.21
C THR A 10 -43.47 14.91 7.74
N SER A 11 -43.04 14.86 9.01
CA SER A 11 -42.15 15.84 9.61
C SER A 11 -40.75 15.81 9.00
N PHE A 12 -40.29 16.96 8.50
CA PHE A 12 -38.92 17.12 7.99
C PHE A 12 -37.88 17.05 9.11
N GLY A 13 -38.14 17.70 10.26
CA GLY A 13 -37.21 17.73 11.39
C GLY A 13 -36.89 16.34 11.93
N ILE A 14 -37.89 15.44 11.99
CA ILE A 14 -37.69 14.07 12.48
C ILE A 14 -36.86 13.24 11.49
N LYS A 15 -37.07 13.42 10.18
CA LYS A 15 -36.22 12.78 9.15
C LYS A 15 -34.77 13.25 9.24
N LEU A 16 -34.57 14.55 9.48
CA LEU A 16 -33.24 15.13 9.62
C LEU A 16 -32.53 14.57 10.88
N VAL A 17 -33.22 14.55 12.02
CA VAL A 17 -32.69 13.95 13.26
C VAL A 17 -32.37 12.47 13.08
N ALA A 18 -33.25 11.71 12.43
CA ALA A 18 -33.02 10.30 12.13
C ALA A 18 -31.81 10.08 11.21
N PHE A 19 -31.61 10.94 10.21
CA PHE A 19 -30.44 10.89 9.33
C PHE A 19 -29.14 11.16 10.09
N PHE A 20 -29.08 12.21 10.90
CA PHE A 20 -27.88 12.52 11.68
C PHE A 20 -27.60 11.48 12.76
N ALA A 21 -28.65 10.97 13.43
CA ALA A 21 -28.51 9.86 14.38
C ALA A 21 -27.91 8.63 13.68
N ALA A 22 -28.45 8.25 12.51
CA ALA A 22 -27.91 7.17 11.72
C ALA A 22 -26.45 7.41 11.29
N ALA A 23 -26.10 8.62 10.83
CA ALA A 23 -24.73 8.96 10.47
C ALA A 23 -23.75 8.81 11.67
N VAL A 24 -24.17 9.24 12.87
CA VAL A 24 -23.38 9.05 14.10
C VAL A 24 -23.19 7.57 14.42
N PHE A 25 -24.24 6.75 14.28
CA PHE A 25 -24.13 5.30 14.52
C PHE A 25 -23.29 4.59 13.45
N ALA A 26 -23.38 5.00 12.18
CA ALA A 26 -22.51 4.50 11.12
C ALA A 26 -21.04 4.81 11.43
N PHE A 27 -20.74 6.06 11.81
CA PHE A 27 -19.40 6.48 12.20
C PHE A 27 -18.88 5.71 13.43
N SER A 28 -19.70 5.60 14.48
CA SER A 28 -19.36 4.84 15.68
C SER A 28 -19.08 3.36 15.37
N SER A 29 -19.92 2.73 14.54
CA SER A 29 -19.71 1.33 14.14
C SER A 29 -18.41 1.14 13.35
N ALA A 30 -18.07 2.07 12.46
CA ALA A 30 -16.85 2.01 11.66
C ALA A 30 -15.59 2.13 12.53
N ILE A 31 -15.55 3.12 13.44
CA ILE A 31 -14.42 3.27 14.36
C ILE A 31 -14.25 2.03 15.24
N CYS A 32 -15.33 1.56 15.87
CA CYS A 32 -15.26 0.40 16.75
C CYS A 32 -14.86 -0.87 15.99
N ALA A 33 -15.29 -1.03 14.74
CA ALA A 33 -14.84 -2.15 13.90
C ALA A 33 -13.34 -2.07 13.60
N ILE A 34 -12.82 -0.87 13.28
CA ILE A 34 -11.40 -0.66 13.00
C ILE A 34 -10.54 -0.97 14.24
N GLU A 35 -10.92 -0.46 15.42
CA GLU A 35 -10.18 -0.72 16.67
C GLU A 35 -10.18 -2.22 17.02
N ALA A 36 -11.33 -2.90 16.88
CA ALA A 36 -11.41 -4.34 17.13
C ALA A 36 -10.54 -5.15 16.14
N ILE A 37 -10.51 -4.77 14.86
CA ILE A 37 -9.66 -5.42 13.85
C ILE A 37 -8.18 -5.16 14.14
N ASN A 38 -7.81 -3.95 14.56
CA ASN A 38 -6.44 -3.58 14.91
C ASN A 38 -5.94 -4.39 16.11
N ASP A 39 -6.75 -4.54 17.16
CA ASP A 39 -6.44 -5.37 18.31
C ASP A 39 -6.25 -6.84 17.90
N LEU A 40 -7.15 -7.38 17.08
CA LEU A 40 -7.05 -8.74 16.54
C LEU A 40 -5.81 -8.95 15.66
N TYR A 41 -5.39 -7.92 14.91
CA TYR A 41 -4.19 -7.99 14.10
C TYR A 41 -2.91 -7.99 14.94
N ARG A 42 -2.88 -7.18 16.01
CA ARG A 42 -1.71 -7.05 16.91
C ARG A 42 -1.53 -8.25 17.82
N TYR A 43 -2.62 -8.73 18.42
CA TYR A 43 -2.59 -9.73 19.49
C TYR A 43 -3.17 -11.09 19.07
N GLY A 44 -3.69 -11.21 17.85
CA GLY A 44 -4.33 -12.42 17.35
C GLY A 44 -5.75 -12.62 17.87
N SER A 45 -6.39 -13.70 17.42
CA SER A 45 -7.77 -14.04 17.82
C SER A 45 -7.89 -14.56 19.25
N GLU A 46 -6.77 -14.84 19.91
CA GLU A 46 -6.75 -15.38 21.28
C GLU A 46 -7.33 -14.43 22.32
N ILE A 47 -7.23 -13.12 22.09
CA ILE A 47 -7.83 -12.10 22.96
C ILE A 47 -9.36 -12.23 23.08
N LEU A 48 -9.99 -12.92 22.12
CA LEU A 48 -11.41 -13.25 22.17
C LEU A 48 -11.68 -14.62 22.78
N THR A 49 -10.77 -15.59 22.69
CA THR A 49 -11.06 -16.98 23.05
C THR A 49 -10.55 -17.39 24.42
N LYS A 50 -9.54 -16.69 24.96
CA LYS A 50 -8.91 -17.00 26.25
C LYS A 50 -9.24 -15.92 27.30
N PRO A 51 -9.37 -16.30 28.60
CA PRO A 51 -9.47 -15.30 29.67
C PRO A 51 -8.19 -14.47 29.76
N ALA A 52 -8.30 -13.19 30.12
CA ALA A 52 -7.18 -12.25 30.11
C ALA A 52 -5.92 -12.75 30.84
N LYS A 53 -6.10 -13.46 31.96
CA LYS A 53 -4.99 -14.00 32.78
C LYS A 53 -4.25 -15.18 32.14
N SER A 54 -4.79 -15.80 31.09
CA SER A 54 -4.14 -16.88 30.35
C SER A 54 -3.67 -16.45 28.97
N LEU A 55 -3.66 -15.14 28.69
CA LEU A 55 -3.10 -14.57 27.47
C LEU A 55 -1.58 -14.48 27.63
N ASP A 56 -0.87 -14.97 26.61
CA ASP A 56 0.58 -14.91 26.53
C ASP A 56 0.98 -14.08 25.32
N MET A 57 1.71 -12.99 25.54
CA MET A 57 2.13 -12.09 24.46
C MET A 57 3.07 -12.78 23.45
N THR A 58 3.70 -13.88 23.84
CA THR A 58 4.67 -14.61 23.02
C THR A 58 4.07 -15.26 21.78
N ASP A 59 2.75 -15.45 21.77
CA ASP A 59 2.01 -16.09 20.67
C ASP A 59 1.50 -15.05 19.64
N THR A 60 1.92 -13.79 19.78
CA THR A 60 1.41 -12.67 18.98
C THR A 60 2.34 -12.28 17.83
N THR A 61 1.76 -11.73 16.76
CA THR A 61 2.52 -11.13 15.64
C THR A 61 3.37 -9.95 16.10
N MET A 62 2.86 -9.18 17.07
CA MET A 62 3.59 -8.07 17.67
C MET A 62 4.88 -8.55 18.35
N PHE A 63 4.84 -9.68 19.07
CA PHE A 63 6.02 -10.26 19.72
C PHE A 63 7.04 -10.73 18.70
N ALA A 64 6.61 -11.46 17.67
CA ALA A 64 7.51 -11.92 16.61
C ALA A 64 8.21 -10.75 15.89
N SER A 65 7.47 -9.68 15.61
CA SER A 65 8.02 -8.47 14.98
C SER A 65 9.04 -7.76 15.90
N LYS A 66 8.68 -7.57 17.17
CA LYS A 66 9.55 -6.92 18.16
C LYS A 66 10.83 -7.73 18.41
N LEU A 67 10.70 -9.05 18.57
CA LEU A 67 11.83 -9.96 18.73
C LEU A 67 12.77 -9.90 17.52
N SER A 68 12.23 -9.94 16.30
CA SER A 68 13.03 -9.80 15.07
C SER A 68 13.77 -8.46 15.03
N SER A 69 13.11 -7.38 15.43
CA SER A 69 13.72 -6.04 15.51
C SER A 69 14.87 -6.04 16.51
N ASP A 70 14.65 -6.54 17.72
CA ASP A 70 15.67 -6.53 18.77
C ASP A 70 16.87 -7.42 18.43
N VAL A 71 16.66 -8.56 17.76
CA VAL A 71 17.76 -9.42 17.27
C VAL A 71 18.65 -8.66 16.28
N GLN A 72 18.07 -7.85 15.40
CA GLN A 72 18.84 -6.99 14.48
C GLN A 72 19.54 -5.85 15.22
N SER A 73 18.87 -5.24 16.20
CA SER A 73 19.46 -4.22 17.09
C SER A 73 20.66 -4.78 17.86
N ILE A 74 20.57 -6.01 18.37
CA ILE A 74 21.68 -6.69 19.06
C ILE A 74 22.84 -6.91 18.08
N TYR A 75 22.58 -7.36 16.86
CA TYR A 75 23.62 -7.54 15.85
C TYR A 75 24.33 -6.23 15.48
N ALA A 76 23.57 -5.17 15.22
CA ALA A 76 24.10 -3.86 14.89
C ALA A 76 24.83 -3.21 16.08
N GLY A 77 24.26 -3.31 17.28
CA GLY A 77 24.72 -2.65 18.50
C GLY A 77 25.87 -3.36 19.22
N SER A 78 26.10 -4.65 18.94
CA SER A 78 27.18 -5.47 19.54
C SER A 78 28.55 -5.28 18.89
N GLY A 79 28.62 -4.59 17.75
CA GLY A 79 29.86 -4.39 17.00
C GLY A 79 30.15 -5.49 15.97
N LEU A 80 29.33 -6.54 15.88
CA LEU A 80 29.45 -7.57 14.84
C LEU A 80 29.19 -7.03 13.44
N MET A 81 28.26 -6.08 13.31
CA MET A 81 28.05 -5.38 12.06
C MET A 81 29.17 -4.37 11.82
N THR A 82 30.27 -4.84 11.21
CA THR A 82 31.38 -3.97 10.83
C THR A 82 31.03 -3.11 9.61
N TRP A 83 31.77 -2.01 9.40
CA TRP A 83 31.63 -1.19 8.19
C TRP A 83 31.85 -2.00 6.91
N GLU A 84 32.81 -2.93 6.88
CA GLU A 84 33.07 -3.75 5.69
C GLU A 84 31.92 -4.74 5.43
N THR A 85 31.34 -5.32 6.47
CA THR A 85 30.15 -6.17 6.37
C THR A 85 28.95 -5.36 5.87
N TYR A 86 28.71 -4.18 6.43
CA TYR A 86 27.65 -3.27 5.99
C TYR A 86 27.84 -2.88 4.51
N LYS A 87 29.05 -2.43 4.16
CA LYS A 87 29.39 -2.00 2.81
C LYS A 87 29.16 -3.10 1.77
N SER A 88 29.74 -4.27 1.98
CA SER A 88 29.63 -5.41 1.05
C SER A 88 28.21 -5.94 0.91
N THR A 89 27.38 -5.74 1.93
CA THR A 89 25.98 -6.18 1.93
C THR A 89 25.10 -5.30 1.04
N TYR A 90 25.28 -3.97 1.10
CA TYR A 90 24.35 -3.02 0.49
C TYR A 90 24.87 -2.36 -0.78
N TYR A 91 26.19 -2.30 -0.95
CA TYR A 91 26.81 -1.50 -2.00
C TYR A 91 27.70 -2.35 -2.91
N SER A 92 27.68 -2.01 -4.19
CA SER A 92 28.60 -2.59 -5.16
C SER A 92 30.02 -2.11 -4.91
N THR A 93 30.98 -2.89 -5.38
CA THR A 93 32.39 -2.48 -5.35
C THR A 93 32.65 -1.33 -6.33
N TYR A 94 33.70 -0.55 -6.06
CA TYR A 94 34.12 0.52 -6.97
C TYR A 94 34.38 0.01 -8.40
N GLU A 95 34.98 -1.18 -8.53
CA GLU A 95 35.28 -1.79 -9.83
C GLU A 95 34.02 -2.21 -10.59
N GLU A 96 33.00 -2.73 -9.91
CA GLU A 96 31.70 -3.05 -10.51
C GLU A 96 30.99 -1.78 -11.02
N GLU A 97 30.99 -0.71 -10.21
CA GLU A 97 30.42 0.58 -10.60
C GLU A 97 31.18 1.21 -11.78
N LEU A 98 32.51 1.13 -11.77
CA LEU A 98 33.34 1.63 -12.87
C LEU A 98 33.12 0.84 -14.16
N SER A 99 33.03 -0.50 -14.06
CA SER A 99 32.74 -1.36 -15.20
C SER A 99 31.36 -1.05 -15.80
N ALA A 100 30.35 -0.87 -14.95
CA ALA A 100 29.01 -0.51 -15.39
C ALA A 100 28.97 0.86 -16.06
N ALA A 101 29.62 1.87 -15.48
CA ALA A 101 29.72 3.21 -16.05
C ALA A 101 30.44 3.21 -17.41
N ARG A 102 31.49 2.39 -17.59
CA ARG A 102 32.17 2.22 -18.88
C ARG A 102 31.26 1.62 -19.95
N THR A 103 30.56 0.54 -19.60
CA THR A 103 29.58 -0.08 -20.51
C THR A 103 28.51 0.92 -20.93
N GLU A 104 28.04 1.74 -19.99
CA GLU A 104 27.02 2.75 -20.28
C GLU A 104 27.56 3.88 -21.15
N LEU A 105 28.78 4.37 -20.90
CA LEU A 105 29.40 5.39 -21.75
C LEU A 105 29.61 4.89 -23.19
N GLU A 106 29.98 3.62 -23.38
CA GLU A 106 30.10 3.02 -24.71
C GLU A 106 28.75 2.91 -25.42
N ARG A 107 27.72 2.47 -24.70
CA ARG A 107 26.33 2.43 -25.19
C ARG A 107 25.88 3.83 -25.63
N PHE A 108 26.05 4.81 -24.76
CA PHE A 108 25.71 6.21 -24.99
C PHE A 108 26.40 6.81 -26.22
N LYS A 109 27.72 6.59 -26.36
CA LYS A 109 28.49 7.04 -27.53
C LYS A 109 27.94 6.42 -28.81
N LYS A 110 27.59 5.13 -28.81
CA LYS A 110 27.03 4.45 -29.99
C LYS A 110 25.65 4.98 -30.36
N GLU A 111 24.77 5.16 -29.38
CA GLU A 111 23.42 5.69 -29.58
C GLU A 111 23.44 7.14 -30.06
N SER A 112 24.23 8.00 -29.41
CA SER A 112 24.40 9.41 -29.79
C SER A 112 24.95 9.55 -31.21
N MET A 113 25.87 8.68 -31.64
CA MET A 113 26.38 8.68 -33.02
C MET A 113 25.28 8.29 -34.01
N SER A 114 24.48 7.25 -33.70
CA SER A 114 23.36 6.83 -34.54
C SER A 114 22.31 7.93 -34.70
N GLU A 115 22.01 8.64 -33.61
CA GLU A 115 21.08 9.77 -33.59
C GLU A 115 21.62 10.96 -34.38
N ALA A 116 22.90 11.32 -34.18
CA ALA A 116 23.58 12.39 -34.92
C ALA A 116 23.54 12.15 -36.43
N VAL A 117 23.84 10.92 -36.86
CA VAL A 117 23.79 10.51 -38.28
C VAL A 117 22.36 10.60 -38.82
N THR A 118 21.37 10.12 -38.07
CA THR A 118 19.95 10.18 -38.47
C THR A 118 19.45 11.62 -38.62
N MET A 119 19.79 12.49 -37.65
CA MET A 119 19.47 13.91 -37.69
C MET A 119 20.13 14.61 -38.89
N TYR A 120 21.40 14.30 -39.18
CA TYR A 120 22.09 14.81 -40.36
C TYR A 120 21.41 14.38 -41.65
N TYR A 121 21.09 13.09 -41.82
CA TYR A 121 20.38 12.57 -43.00
C TYR A 121 18.99 13.19 -43.18
N ASN A 122 18.23 13.34 -42.10
CA ASN A 122 16.90 13.96 -42.17
C ASN A 122 16.99 15.45 -42.52
N ARG A 123 18.01 16.16 -42.02
CA ARG A 123 18.22 17.59 -42.29
C ARG A 123 18.82 17.84 -43.66
N SER A 124 19.72 16.99 -44.15
CA SER A 124 20.21 17.01 -45.54
C SER A 124 19.06 16.74 -46.51
N ASN A 125 18.17 15.78 -46.21
CA ASN A 125 17.00 15.49 -47.02
C ASN A 125 15.92 16.59 -46.96
N ALA A 126 15.73 17.23 -45.80
CA ALA A 126 14.87 18.41 -45.66
C ALA A 126 15.41 19.60 -46.47
N SER A 127 16.74 19.80 -46.49
CA SER A 127 17.38 20.81 -47.35
C SER A 127 17.31 20.46 -48.85
N SER A 128 17.17 19.16 -49.17
CA SER A 128 16.96 18.66 -50.54
C SER A 128 15.51 18.78 -51.02
N TYR A 129 14.55 18.88 -50.10
CA TYR A 129 13.11 19.01 -50.40
C TYR A 129 12.54 20.42 -50.22
N SER A 130 13.29 21.36 -49.62
CA SER A 130 12.82 22.73 -49.40
C SER A 130 13.20 23.73 -50.51
N SER A 131 13.57 23.26 -51.72
CA SER A 131 13.61 24.12 -52.90
C SER A 131 12.21 24.27 -53.53
N GLN A 132 11.16 24.44 -52.74
CA GLN A 132 9.88 24.99 -53.21
C GLN A 132 8.95 25.36 -52.05
N LYS A 133 8.54 26.64 -52.02
CA LYS A 133 7.49 27.31 -51.21
C LYS A 133 7.90 27.96 -49.87
N SER A 134 8.35 29.21 -49.97
CA SER A 134 7.65 30.44 -49.54
C SER A 134 6.72 30.41 -48.31
N TYR A 135 7.12 31.19 -47.29
CA TYR A 135 6.36 32.00 -46.31
C TYR A 135 5.45 31.33 -45.25
N GLY A 136 5.69 31.67 -43.98
CA GLY A 136 4.70 31.58 -42.89
C GLY A 136 5.32 31.58 -41.49
N SER A 137 5.25 32.72 -40.79
CA SER A 137 5.69 32.95 -39.40
C SER A 137 4.85 32.20 -38.35
N ALA A 138 5.49 31.62 -37.32
CA ALA A 138 5.02 31.40 -35.92
C ALA A 138 5.89 30.29 -35.28
N SER A 139 6.25 30.25 -34.01
CA SER A 139 6.13 31.11 -32.83
C SER A 139 7.11 30.53 -31.81
N THR A 140 7.72 31.38 -31.01
CA THR A 140 8.53 31.04 -29.84
C THR A 140 7.65 30.34 -28.81
N GLU A 141 7.91 29.06 -28.54
CA GLU A 141 7.47 28.40 -27.30
C GLU A 141 8.67 27.73 -26.64
N SER A 142 9.00 28.28 -25.48
CA SER A 142 9.84 27.73 -24.43
C SER A 142 9.39 26.34 -24.03
N ALA A 143 10.28 25.36 -24.15
CA ALA A 143 10.09 24.03 -23.57
C ALA A 143 10.69 24.00 -22.16
N ASP A 144 9.79 24.05 -21.17
CA ASP A 144 10.07 23.83 -19.77
C ASP A 144 10.51 22.39 -19.47
N ALA A 145 11.18 22.28 -18.33
CA ALA A 145 11.77 21.12 -17.69
C ALA A 145 10.97 19.80 -17.76
N TYR A 146 11.69 18.71 -18.05
CA TYR A 146 11.29 17.36 -17.65
C TYR A 146 12.45 16.66 -16.95
N THR A 147 12.26 16.41 -15.65
CA THR A 147 12.94 15.35 -14.90
C THR A 147 12.11 14.07 -15.07
N THR A 148 12.76 12.93 -15.31
CA THR A 148 12.30 11.60 -14.82
C THR A 148 13.37 10.52 -15.04
N ASN A 149 13.56 9.71 -13.99
CA ASN A 149 14.44 8.55 -13.90
C ASN A 149 13.85 7.29 -14.58
N VAL A 150 14.69 6.25 -14.68
CA VAL A 150 14.43 4.83 -15.02
C VAL A 150 14.63 4.48 -16.51
N TYR A 151 15.88 4.10 -16.84
CA TYR A 151 16.44 3.75 -18.16
C TYR A 151 16.60 4.95 -19.11
N GLY A 152 17.87 5.24 -19.44
CA GLY A 152 18.33 6.47 -20.08
C GLY A 152 17.54 6.90 -21.30
N ASN A 153 17.10 8.16 -21.28
CA ASN A 153 16.76 8.90 -22.48
C ASN A 153 17.89 9.90 -22.74
N THR A 154 18.44 9.87 -23.96
CA THR A 154 19.26 10.94 -24.53
C THR A 154 18.46 12.24 -24.54
N SER A 155 18.75 13.15 -23.62
CA SER A 155 18.32 14.54 -23.74
C SER A 155 19.48 15.35 -24.30
N ALA A 156 19.48 15.56 -25.62
CA ALA A 156 20.34 16.55 -26.24
C ALA A 156 19.83 17.95 -25.88
N GLU A 157 20.38 18.57 -24.83
CA GLU A 157 20.26 20.02 -24.64
C GLU A 157 21.09 20.73 -25.71
N ALA A 158 20.52 20.89 -26.91
CA ALA A 158 21.11 21.70 -27.97
C ALA A 158 20.85 23.19 -27.67
N SER A 159 21.77 23.84 -26.95
CA SER A 159 21.73 25.30 -26.79
C SER A 159 22.13 26.02 -28.09
N HIS A 160 21.10 26.42 -28.84
CA HIS A 160 21.00 27.62 -29.69
C HIS A 160 21.67 27.76 -31.07
N ALA A 161 20.90 28.52 -31.89
CA ALA A 161 21.22 29.45 -32.98
C ALA A 161 21.29 28.95 -34.45
N ASP A 162 20.20 29.28 -35.17
CA ASP A 162 20.10 29.75 -36.56
C ASP A 162 20.99 29.17 -37.69
N SER A 163 20.27 28.56 -38.65
CA SER A 163 20.37 28.73 -40.12
C SER A 163 21.71 28.56 -40.86
N VAL A 164 22.69 27.81 -40.35
CA VAL A 164 23.80 27.32 -41.19
C VAL A 164 24.08 25.86 -40.86
N VAL A 165 23.96 24.96 -41.84
CA VAL A 165 24.44 23.58 -41.71
C VAL A 165 25.96 23.63 -41.70
N SER A 166 26.57 23.58 -40.51
CA SER A 166 28.01 23.35 -40.35
C SER A 166 28.40 22.11 -41.16
N PRO A 167 29.50 22.11 -41.93
CA PRO A 167 30.01 20.91 -42.60
C PRO A 167 30.28 19.74 -41.63
N ASN A 168 30.35 20.03 -40.33
CA ASN A 168 30.57 19.08 -39.25
C ASN A 168 29.39 19.04 -38.26
N TYR A 169 28.18 19.37 -38.70
CA TYR A 169 26.98 19.47 -37.83
C TYR A 169 26.71 18.19 -37.02
N ASP A 170 26.95 17.02 -37.62
CA ASP A 170 26.86 15.71 -36.97
C ASP A 170 27.87 15.58 -35.81
N LYS A 171 29.12 16.02 -36.03
CA LYS A 171 30.19 16.02 -35.03
C LYS A 171 29.93 17.05 -33.92
N ASP A 172 29.43 18.23 -34.26
CA ASP A 172 29.10 19.29 -33.31
C ASP A 172 27.91 18.86 -32.43
N PHE A 173 26.88 18.26 -33.02
CA PHE A 173 25.76 17.66 -32.29
C PHE A 173 26.22 16.50 -31.40
N TYR A 174 26.98 15.56 -31.95
CA TYR A 174 27.53 14.43 -31.21
C TYR A 174 28.31 14.90 -29.97
N ASN A 175 29.21 15.87 -30.11
CA ASN A 175 30.01 16.41 -29.01
C ASN A 175 29.19 17.18 -27.96
N SER A 176 27.97 17.63 -28.31
CA SER A 176 27.07 18.35 -27.39
C SER A 176 26.20 17.42 -26.55
N CYS A 177 26.07 16.14 -26.92
CA CYS A 177 25.27 15.15 -26.20
C CYS A 177 25.86 14.88 -24.81
N LYS A 178 24.98 14.86 -23.81
CA LYS A 178 25.29 14.54 -22.41
C LYS A 178 24.28 13.53 -21.86
N GLU A 179 24.71 12.70 -20.93
CA GLU A 179 23.84 11.76 -20.21
C GLU A 179 24.15 11.80 -18.71
N SER A 180 23.10 11.78 -17.90
CA SER A 180 23.20 11.67 -16.45
C SER A 180 23.20 10.21 -16.06
N TYR A 181 24.24 9.77 -15.36
CA TYR A 181 24.39 8.42 -14.86
C TYR A 181 24.30 8.41 -13.34
N SER A 182 23.53 7.47 -12.79
CA SER A 182 23.46 7.20 -11.36
C SER A 182 24.12 5.87 -11.07
N LEU A 183 24.97 5.83 -10.03
CA LEU A 183 25.58 4.58 -9.56
C LEU A 183 24.51 3.56 -9.17
N MET A 184 24.80 2.27 -9.35
CA MET A 184 23.89 1.19 -8.93
C MET A 184 23.65 1.19 -7.41
N SER A 185 24.64 1.67 -6.68
CA SER A 185 24.68 1.82 -5.23
C SER A 185 23.79 2.94 -4.65
N GLY A 186 23.07 3.72 -5.47
CA GLY A 186 22.01 4.64 -5.01
C GLY A 186 21.95 5.99 -5.72
N GLU A 187 20.78 6.65 -5.66
CA GLU A 187 20.46 7.89 -6.40
C GLU A 187 21.33 9.10 -6.02
N SER A 188 21.94 9.11 -4.84
CA SER A 188 22.79 10.21 -4.36
C SER A 188 24.17 10.28 -5.04
N GLY A 189 24.56 9.23 -5.78
CA GLY A 189 25.81 9.18 -6.53
C GLY A 189 25.56 9.33 -8.02
N SER A 190 25.19 10.52 -8.48
CA SER A 190 24.99 10.78 -9.91
C SER A 190 26.03 11.75 -10.47
N PHE A 191 26.34 11.58 -11.75
CA PHE A 191 27.23 12.47 -12.48
C PHE A 191 26.84 12.49 -13.97
N THR A 192 27.23 13.54 -14.66
CA THR A 192 26.98 13.68 -16.10
C THR A 192 28.25 13.42 -16.88
N PHE A 193 28.17 12.59 -17.91
CA PHE A 193 29.24 12.43 -18.91
C PHE A 193 28.74 12.86 -20.29
N SER A 194 29.68 13.20 -21.17
CA SER A 194 29.42 13.55 -22.57
C SER A 194 30.07 12.54 -23.51
N THR A 195 29.75 12.62 -24.79
CA THR A 195 30.39 11.79 -25.82
C THR A 195 31.89 12.06 -25.97
N SER A 196 32.36 13.21 -25.51
CA SER A 196 33.77 13.58 -25.43
C SER A 196 34.48 13.10 -24.17
N THR A 197 33.78 12.54 -23.18
CA THR A 197 34.37 12.07 -21.92
C THR A 197 35.41 10.97 -22.19
N THR A 198 36.63 11.18 -21.67
CA THR A 198 37.71 10.19 -21.74
C THR A 198 37.60 9.14 -20.63
N ASP A 199 38.34 8.04 -20.74
CA ASP A 199 38.35 7.04 -19.67
C ASP A 199 38.93 7.61 -18.36
N GLU A 200 39.96 8.45 -18.44
CA GLU A 200 40.53 9.11 -17.25
C GLU A 200 39.54 10.06 -16.56
N GLU A 201 38.77 10.82 -17.36
CA GLU A 201 37.71 11.68 -16.85
C GLU A 201 36.59 10.84 -16.21
N LEU A 202 36.17 9.76 -16.86
CA LEU A 202 35.16 8.84 -16.33
C LEU A 202 35.60 8.23 -14.99
N VAL A 203 36.85 7.75 -14.89
CA VAL A 203 37.43 7.20 -13.65
C VAL A 203 37.35 8.23 -12.51
N SER A 204 37.65 9.50 -12.80
CA SER A 204 37.56 10.59 -11.82
C SER A 204 36.12 10.87 -11.38
N LEU A 205 35.18 10.93 -12.33
CA LEU A 205 33.76 11.16 -12.07
C LEU A 205 33.17 10.03 -11.20
N VAL A 206 33.40 8.77 -11.57
CA VAL A 206 32.94 7.60 -10.80
C VAL A 206 33.58 7.60 -9.41
N LYS A 207 34.88 7.88 -9.29
CA LYS A 207 35.57 7.93 -8.00
C LYS A 207 34.98 8.98 -7.07
N ASN A 208 34.68 10.17 -7.58
CA ASN A 208 34.08 11.25 -6.80
C ASN A 208 32.65 10.89 -6.37
N ALA A 209 31.82 10.39 -7.28
CA ALA A 209 30.46 9.96 -6.98
C ALA A 209 30.44 8.81 -5.97
N TYR A 210 31.28 7.80 -6.16
CA TYR A 210 31.40 6.66 -5.25
C TYR A 210 31.86 7.09 -3.86
N SER A 211 32.85 7.99 -3.77
CA SER A 211 33.32 8.52 -2.49
C SER A 211 32.21 9.29 -1.74
N GLN A 212 31.36 10.02 -2.45
CA GLN A 212 30.21 10.71 -1.86
C GLN A 212 29.20 9.71 -1.29
N VAL A 213 28.79 8.71 -2.08
CA VAL A 213 27.89 7.64 -1.62
C VAL A 213 28.48 6.92 -0.41
N MET A 214 29.75 6.53 -0.44
CA MET A 214 30.41 5.85 0.68
C MET A 214 30.50 6.74 1.92
N SER A 215 30.71 8.05 1.77
CA SER A 215 30.74 8.97 2.92
C SER A 215 29.37 9.14 3.58
N ALA A 216 28.30 9.20 2.79
CA ALA A 216 26.94 9.28 3.30
C ALA A 216 26.53 7.97 3.98
N ALA A 217 26.78 6.84 3.30
CA ALA A 217 26.54 5.49 3.81
C ALA A 217 27.30 5.24 5.13
N ARG A 218 28.53 5.72 5.25
CA ARG A 218 29.31 5.59 6.48
C ARG A 218 28.72 6.38 7.64
N ARG A 219 28.24 7.60 7.41
CA ARG A 219 27.55 8.39 8.45
C ARG A 219 26.26 7.72 8.89
N GLU A 220 25.50 7.16 7.95
CA GLU A 220 24.28 6.40 8.24
C GLU A 220 24.59 5.16 9.08
N TYR A 221 25.61 4.39 8.69
CA TYR A 221 26.12 3.25 9.44
C TYR A 221 26.51 3.65 10.88
N GLU A 222 27.36 4.67 11.04
CA GLU A 222 27.84 5.13 12.35
C GLU A 222 26.68 5.61 13.25
N THR A 223 25.71 6.32 12.65
CA THR A 223 24.49 6.76 13.35
C THR A 223 23.65 5.56 13.78
N THR A 224 23.44 4.60 12.89
CA THR A 224 22.63 3.42 13.17
C THR A 224 23.25 2.56 14.26
N VAL A 225 24.54 2.23 14.17
CA VAL A 225 25.25 1.50 15.24
C VAL A 225 25.13 2.23 16.58
N THR A 226 25.30 3.56 16.60
CA THR A 226 25.17 4.33 17.84
C THR A 226 23.75 4.28 18.42
N MET A 227 22.72 4.38 17.58
CA MET A 227 21.33 4.27 18.00
C MET A 227 21.02 2.87 18.52
N GLU A 228 21.40 1.84 17.77
CA GLU A 228 21.13 0.45 18.14
C GLU A 228 21.89 0.02 19.40
N SER A 229 23.14 0.43 19.59
CA SER A 229 23.87 0.19 20.85
C SER A 229 23.14 0.79 22.06
N ARG A 230 22.48 1.95 21.92
CA ARG A 230 21.64 2.52 22.98
C ARG A 230 20.34 1.75 23.16
N SER A 231 19.69 1.33 22.08
CA SER A 231 18.48 0.51 22.13
C SER A 231 18.71 -0.79 22.87
N VAL A 232 19.82 -1.49 22.58
CA VAL A 232 20.20 -2.75 23.22
C VAL A 232 20.40 -2.58 24.73
N GLN A 233 20.99 -1.47 25.18
CA GLN A 233 21.15 -1.17 26.61
C GLN A 233 19.81 -0.98 27.35
N ASN A 234 18.75 -0.62 26.63
CA ASN A 234 17.42 -0.43 27.21
C ASN A 234 16.58 -1.71 27.22
N ILE A 235 17.04 -2.80 26.60
CA ILE A 235 16.36 -4.10 26.62
C ILE A 235 16.53 -4.74 28.01
N LYS A 236 15.44 -4.86 28.77
CA LYS A 236 15.48 -5.43 30.13
C LYS A 236 15.01 -6.88 30.18
N ASN A 237 13.90 -7.17 29.51
CA ASN A 237 13.17 -8.43 29.63
C ASN A 237 13.65 -9.50 28.63
N LEU A 238 14.01 -9.12 27.40
CA LEU A 238 14.66 -10.06 26.50
C LEU A 238 16.10 -10.28 26.98
N LYS A 239 16.38 -11.51 27.42
CA LYS A 239 17.71 -11.96 27.80
C LYS A 239 18.30 -12.75 26.65
N TYR A 240 19.58 -12.50 26.36
CA TYR A 240 20.28 -13.16 25.28
C TYR A 240 21.68 -13.61 25.69
N TYR A 241 22.10 -14.73 25.14
CA TYR A 241 23.46 -15.22 25.18
C TYR A 241 23.83 -15.67 23.77
N ILE A 242 24.82 -15.01 23.18
CA ILE A 242 25.25 -15.25 21.80
C ILE A 242 26.73 -15.58 21.85
N TYR A 243 27.09 -16.74 21.30
CA TYR A 243 28.42 -17.32 21.49
C TYR A 243 28.97 -17.85 20.19
N ASN A 244 30.22 -17.51 19.89
CA ASN A 244 30.96 -18.11 18.78
C ASN A 244 31.90 -19.21 19.29
N PRO A 245 31.64 -20.49 18.97
CA PRO A 245 32.49 -21.59 19.42
C PRO A 245 33.92 -21.54 18.87
N ASP A 246 34.13 -20.94 17.70
CA ASP A 246 35.43 -20.90 17.05
C ASP A 246 36.32 -19.78 17.61
N THR A 247 35.73 -18.62 17.94
CA THR A 247 36.48 -17.46 18.45
C THR A 247 36.45 -17.31 19.97
N GLY A 248 35.48 -17.95 20.64
CA GLY A 248 35.22 -17.77 22.06
C GLY A 248 34.52 -16.45 22.41
N GLU A 249 34.09 -15.68 21.42
CA GLU A 249 33.41 -14.39 21.61
C GLU A 249 32.01 -14.59 22.20
N ILE A 250 31.65 -13.77 23.20
CA ILE A 250 30.37 -13.81 23.91
C ILE A 250 29.73 -12.43 23.90
N ILE A 251 28.47 -12.37 23.48
CA ILE A 251 27.62 -11.18 23.50
C ILE A 251 26.38 -11.52 24.33
N THR A 252 26.25 -10.90 25.50
CA THR A 252 25.17 -11.22 26.44
C THR A 252 24.76 -10.02 27.29
N ASN A 253 23.50 -10.01 27.74
CA ASN A 253 22.99 -9.13 28.81
C ASN A 253 22.57 -9.92 30.07
N LEU A 254 23.04 -11.16 30.21
CA LEU A 254 22.85 -11.95 31.42
C LEU A 254 23.78 -11.42 32.53
N GLU A 255 23.23 -11.27 33.73
CA GLU A 255 23.97 -10.76 34.90
C GLU A 255 24.95 -11.81 35.48
N SER A 256 24.67 -13.09 35.25
CA SER A 256 25.55 -14.20 35.64
C SER A 256 26.52 -14.55 34.52
N GLU A 257 27.82 -14.56 34.81
CA GLU A 257 28.83 -15.05 33.87
C GLU A 257 28.67 -16.56 33.65
N ILE A 258 28.03 -16.93 32.55
CA ILE A 258 28.04 -18.30 32.04
C ILE A 258 29.30 -18.45 31.17
N SER A 259 30.25 -19.27 31.61
CA SER A 259 31.52 -19.49 30.91
C SER A 259 31.33 -20.27 29.60
N ALA A 260 32.25 -20.08 28.64
CA ALA A 260 32.26 -20.84 27.39
C ALA A 260 32.32 -22.36 27.61
N ASP A 261 33.05 -22.82 28.64
CA ASP A 261 33.14 -24.23 29.00
C ASP A 261 31.76 -24.80 29.40
N CYS A 262 31.00 -24.05 30.20
CA CYS A 262 29.64 -24.41 30.60
C CYS A 262 28.72 -24.54 29.38
N VAL A 263 28.80 -23.62 28.41
CA VAL A 263 28.02 -23.68 27.17
C VAL A 263 28.38 -24.91 26.34
N ASN A 264 29.66 -25.21 26.21
CA ASN A 264 30.12 -26.37 25.45
C ASN A 264 29.69 -27.69 26.11
N GLU A 265 29.63 -27.76 27.44
CA GLU A 265 29.07 -28.90 28.18
C GLU A 265 27.55 -29.03 28.00
N ILE A 266 26.83 -27.91 28.01
CA ILE A 266 25.39 -27.86 27.71
C ILE A 266 25.12 -28.35 26.28
N LYS A 267 25.90 -27.91 25.28
CA LYS A 267 25.77 -28.40 23.89
C LYS A 267 26.02 -29.91 23.79
N LYS A 268 26.99 -30.46 24.53
CA LYS A 268 27.30 -31.91 24.53
C LYS A 268 26.21 -32.74 25.20
N SER A 269 25.66 -32.25 26.31
CA SER A 269 24.61 -32.95 27.05
C SER A 269 23.24 -32.84 26.38
N GLY A 270 23.00 -31.75 25.63
CA GLY A 270 21.69 -31.41 25.07
C GLY A 270 20.71 -30.88 26.12
N ASP A 271 21.16 -30.66 27.36
CA ASP A 271 20.33 -30.15 28.45
C ASP A 271 20.52 -28.64 28.59
N TYR A 272 19.60 -27.89 27.99
CA TYR A 272 19.59 -26.42 27.99
C TYR A 272 18.94 -25.81 29.23
N SER A 273 18.61 -26.59 30.26
CA SER A 273 17.90 -26.12 31.47
C SER A 273 18.58 -24.94 32.17
N ALA A 274 19.90 -24.82 32.08
CA ALA A 274 20.64 -23.68 32.63
C ALA A 274 20.26 -22.32 31.99
N PHE A 275 19.80 -22.34 30.73
CA PHE A 275 19.32 -21.15 30.02
C PHE A 275 17.79 -21.03 29.99
N THR A 276 17.06 -22.12 30.23
CA THR A 276 15.60 -22.16 30.01
C THR A 276 14.80 -22.20 31.31
N ASN A 277 15.39 -22.60 32.43
CA ASN A 277 14.71 -22.64 33.73
C ASN A 277 14.30 -21.23 34.19
N GLY A 278 13.05 -21.08 34.62
CA GLY A 278 12.48 -19.79 35.04
C GLY A 278 12.15 -18.83 33.88
N SER A 279 12.21 -19.32 32.64
CA SER A 279 11.79 -18.57 31.46
C SER A 279 10.39 -18.99 31.03
N ARG A 280 9.51 -18.02 30.78
CA ARG A 280 8.20 -18.29 30.15
C ARG A 280 8.33 -18.58 28.66
N TRP A 281 9.36 -18.02 28.03
CA TRP A 281 9.66 -18.21 26.61
C TRP A 281 11.15 -18.34 26.41
N TYR A 282 11.58 -19.30 25.60
CA TYR A 282 12.98 -19.46 25.21
C TYR A 282 13.13 -20.06 23.83
N MET A 283 14.29 -19.82 23.24
CA MET A 283 14.72 -20.39 21.97
C MET A 283 16.24 -20.55 21.97
N VAL A 284 16.69 -21.71 21.53
CA VAL A 284 18.10 -22.03 21.32
C VAL A 284 18.30 -22.42 19.87
N TYR A 285 19.10 -21.62 19.17
CA TYR A 285 19.43 -21.78 17.77
C TYR A 285 20.95 -21.90 17.64
N THR A 286 21.43 -22.99 17.05
CA THR A 286 22.86 -23.25 16.87
C THR A 286 23.25 -23.11 15.41
N ALA A 287 24.50 -22.70 15.16
CA ALA A 287 25.01 -22.58 13.79
C ALA A 287 25.02 -23.93 13.06
N ASP A 288 25.35 -25.01 13.78
CA ASP A 288 25.52 -26.35 13.20
C ASP A 288 24.20 -27.09 12.94
N SER A 289 23.20 -26.90 13.81
CA SER A 289 21.99 -27.74 13.84
C SER A 289 20.69 -26.94 13.73
N GLY A 290 20.77 -25.60 13.63
CA GLY A 290 19.60 -24.74 13.62
C GLY A 290 18.88 -24.76 14.98
N LEU A 291 17.54 -24.80 14.97
CA LEU A 291 16.74 -24.80 16.19
C LEU A 291 16.85 -26.12 16.96
N VAL A 292 17.39 -26.07 18.18
CA VAL A 292 17.66 -27.27 19.02
C VAL A 292 16.81 -27.33 20.28
N ALA A 293 16.37 -26.19 20.81
CA ALA A 293 15.43 -26.13 21.93
C ALA A 293 14.51 -24.92 21.81
N ALA A 294 13.26 -25.06 22.23
CA ALA A 294 12.24 -24.03 22.10
C ALA A 294 11.13 -24.25 23.13
N SER A 295 10.56 -23.16 23.63
CA SER A 295 9.30 -23.21 24.38
C SER A 295 8.18 -23.86 23.54
N PRO A 296 7.27 -24.64 24.16
CA PRO A 296 6.14 -25.28 23.45
C PRO A 296 5.22 -24.29 22.70
N GLN A 297 5.20 -23.03 23.16
CA GLN A 297 4.49 -21.91 22.53
C GLN A 297 5.05 -21.52 21.14
N ILE A 298 6.28 -21.91 20.81
CA ILE A 298 6.87 -21.62 19.49
C ILE A 298 6.17 -22.51 18.45
N THR A 299 5.13 -21.98 17.83
CA THR A 299 4.48 -22.62 16.70
C THR A 299 5.40 -22.56 15.47
N ARG A 300 5.21 -23.50 14.53
CA ARG A 300 5.85 -23.44 13.22
C ARG A 300 5.54 -22.09 12.54
N GLU A 301 4.39 -21.48 12.78
CA GLU A 301 4.06 -20.15 12.26
C GLU A 301 4.89 -19.01 12.90
N THR A 302 5.23 -19.08 14.19
CA THR A 302 6.14 -18.11 14.84
C THR A 302 7.55 -18.15 14.22
N LEU A 303 7.99 -19.33 13.76
CA LEU A 303 9.25 -19.52 13.04
C LEU A 303 9.17 -19.09 11.57
N TYR A 304 8.02 -19.29 10.89
CA TYR A 304 7.89 -19.17 9.43
C TYR A 304 7.04 -18.00 8.93
N THR A 305 6.42 -17.22 9.83
CA THR A 305 5.61 -16.05 9.48
C THR A 305 5.88 -14.87 10.41
N VAL A 306 6.89 -14.08 10.09
CA VAL A 306 6.90 -12.67 10.48
C VAL A 306 6.18 -11.93 9.34
N GLN A 307 4.97 -11.45 9.60
CA GLN A 307 4.43 -10.37 8.78
C GLN A 307 5.23 -9.13 9.15
N THR A 308 6.13 -8.73 8.26
CA THR A 308 6.80 -7.44 8.30
C THR A 308 5.73 -6.36 8.22
N GLY A 309 5.30 -5.85 9.39
CA GLY A 309 4.82 -4.47 9.48
C GLY A 309 6.07 -3.60 9.45
N ASP A 310 6.18 -2.74 8.45
CA ASP A 310 7.44 -2.10 8.11
C ASP A 310 8.01 -1.25 9.26
N LYS A 311 9.20 -1.65 9.73
CA LYS A 311 10.24 -0.74 10.21
C LYS A 311 11.55 -1.10 9.53
N TYR A 312 11.97 -0.21 8.64
CA TYR A 312 13.32 -0.08 8.12
C TYR A 312 14.28 0.25 9.26
N TYR A 313 15.36 -0.51 9.42
CA TYR A 313 16.74 -0.15 9.04
C TYR A 313 17.42 -1.48 8.64
N PHE A 314 18.25 -1.48 7.58
CA PHE A 314 18.83 -2.66 6.91
C PHE A 314 17.94 -3.36 5.86
N ASN A 315 17.63 -2.62 4.79
CA ASN A 315 17.07 -3.18 3.55
C ASN A 315 18.15 -3.98 2.80
N LEU A 316 18.29 -5.25 3.16
CA LEU A 316 19.06 -6.24 2.40
C LEU A 316 18.26 -6.58 1.14
N LYS A 317 18.37 -5.69 0.14
CA LYS A 317 17.81 -5.73 -1.22
C LYS A 317 16.38 -6.29 -1.30
N SER A 318 15.41 -5.39 -1.22
CA SER A 318 14.10 -5.48 -1.86
C SER A 318 14.09 -6.40 -3.08
N ASP A 319 13.39 -7.52 -2.96
CA ASP A 319 12.49 -8.00 -4.00
C ASP A 319 11.20 -8.45 -3.30
N TYR A 320 10.13 -7.68 -3.57
CA TYR A 320 8.72 -8.03 -3.46
C TYR A 320 8.33 -9.23 -2.56
N TYR A 321 7.59 -8.96 -1.48
CA TYR A 321 6.70 -9.94 -0.81
C TYR A 321 7.34 -11.17 -0.12
N TYR A 322 8.61 -11.15 0.28
CA TYR A 322 9.16 -12.25 1.08
C TYR A 322 9.02 -12.03 2.59
N LYS A 323 8.12 -12.80 3.23
CA LYS A 323 8.11 -13.04 4.69
C LYS A 323 9.53 -13.42 5.14
N ARG A 324 10.25 -12.53 5.81
CA ARG A 324 11.51 -12.90 6.49
C ARG A 324 11.16 -13.68 7.74
N THR A 325 11.55 -14.94 7.80
CA THR A 325 11.39 -15.78 8.98
C THR A 325 12.39 -15.36 10.05
N LEU A 326 12.08 -15.55 11.34
CA LEU A 326 13.04 -15.29 12.42
C LEU A 326 14.33 -16.09 12.21
N SER A 327 14.23 -17.31 11.68
CA SER A 327 15.38 -18.14 11.26
C SER A 327 16.27 -17.46 10.22
N ASN A 328 15.71 -16.76 9.22
CA ASN A 328 16.51 -16.02 8.25
C ASN A 328 17.26 -14.86 8.90
N VAL A 329 16.61 -14.16 9.84
CA VAL A 329 17.24 -13.06 10.59
C VAL A 329 18.39 -13.60 11.44
N LEU A 330 18.15 -14.63 12.24
CA LEU A 330 19.18 -15.30 13.05
C LEU A 330 20.35 -15.82 12.20
N GLY A 331 20.05 -16.44 11.05
CA GLY A 331 21.05 -16.88 10.09
C GLY A 331 21.92 -15.72 9.61
N SER A 332 21.29 -14.67 9.07
CA SER A 332 22.00 -13.53 8.49
C SER A 332 22.80 -12.72 9.50
N CYS A 333 22.31 -12.58 10.73
CA CYS A 333 22.98 -11.80 11.77
C CYS A 333 24.06 -12.61 12.51
N PHE A 334 23.82 -13.90 12.78
CA PHE A 334 24.63 -14.65 13.74
C PHE A 334 25.10 -15.98 13.18
N SER A 335 24.18 -16.90 12.87
CA SER A 335 24.53 -18.31 12.64
C SER A 335 25.34 -18.56 11.37
N ASN A 336 25.16 -17.77 10.31
CA ASN A 336 26.03 -17.84 9.13
C ASN A 336 27.48 -17.43 9.43
N ASN A 337 27.70 -16.70 10.52
CA ASN A 337 29.01 -16.28 11.01
C ASN A 337 29.53 -17.19 12.15
N GLY A 338 28.90 -18.36 12.36
CA GLY A 338 29.33 -19.35 13.36
C GLY A 338 28.80 -19.11 14.77
N TYR A 339 27.87 -18.19 14.98
CA TYR A 339 27.32 -17.91 16.31
C TYR A 339 26.11 -18.79 16.65
N ASP A 340 26.15 -19.35 17.86
CA ASP A 340 24.99 -19.90 18.55
C ASP A 340 24.23 -18.78 19.28
N VAL A 341 22.91 -18.85 19.25
CA VAL A 341 22.01 -17.82 19.76
C VAL A 341 21.01 -18.44 20.74
N PHE A 342 21.02 -17.93 21.97
CA PHE A 342 20.12 -18.30 23.04
C PHE A 342 19.31 -17.07 23.42
N LEU A 343 17.99 -17.10 23.23
CA LEU A 343 17.08 -16.02 23.57
C LEU A 343 16.08 -16.52 24.61
N MET A 344 15.75 -15.69 25.59
CA MET A 344 14.80 -16.05 26.63
C MET A 344 14.06 -14.82 27.17
N LEU A 345 12.84 -15.03 27.64
CA LEU A 345 12.08 -14.08 28.44
C LEU A 345 11.78 -14.71 29.81
N PRO A 346 12.06 -14.01 30.92
CA PRO A 346 11.79 -14.49 32.26
C PRO A 346 10.28 -14.63 32.50
N GLU A 347 9.89 -15.50 33.44
CA GLU A 347 8.47 -15.66 33.84
C GLU A 347 7.83 -14.34 34.27
N THR A 348 8.57 -13.53 35.01
CA THR A 348 8.12 -12.21 35.49
C THR A 348 8.82 -11.10 34.72
N LEU A 349 8.04 -10.29 34.00
CA LEU A 349 8.56 -9.15 33.25
C LEU A 349 8.71 -7.93 34.17
N SER A 350 9.84 -7.24 34.03
CA SER A 350 10.12 -5.99 34.72
C SER A 350 9.58 -4.79 33.94
N ASP A 351 9.08 -3.79 34.67
CA ASP A 351 8.55 -2.57 34.05
C ASP A 351 9.63 -1.75 33.31
N GLY A 352 9.20 -1.07 32.25
CA GLY A 352 9.98 -0.10 31.51
C GLY A 352 10.75 -0.67 30.32
N ASP A 353 10.18 -1.63 29.60
CA ASP A 353 10.50 -1.92 28.20
C ASP A 353 9.26 -2.39 27.42
N ASP A 354 9.42 -2.51 26.09
CA ASP A 354 8.33 -2.86 25.17
C ASP A 354 7.67 -4.21 25.48
N TYR A 355 8.40 -5.21 26.02
CA TYR A 355 7.85 -6.54 26.28
C TYR A 355 6.85 -6.51 27.45
N TYR A 356 7.14 -5.72 28.48
CA TYR A 356 6.21 -5.49 29.58
C TYR A 356 4.95 -4.77 29.08
N ASP A 357 5.14 -3.70 28.31
CA ASP A 357 4.04 -2.90 27.74
C ASP A 357 3.13 -3.73 26.82
N MET A 358 3.70 -4.68 26.08
CA MET A 358 2.96 -5.60 25.23
C MET A 358 2.07 -6.56 26.01
N GLN A 359 2.58 -7.18 27.08
CA GLN A 359 1.77 -8.05 27.94
C GLN A 359 0.64 -7.24 28.60
N ALA A 360 0.97 -6.09 29.19
CA ALA A 360 -0.02 -5.22 29.82
C ALA A 360 -1.06 -4.70 28.81
N GLY A 361 -0.62 -4.35 27.60
CA GLY A 361 -1.45 -3.92 26.48
C GLY A 361 -2.41 -5.00 26.00
N MET A 362 -1.95 -6.24 25.90
CA MET A 362 -2.77 -7.40 25.50
C MET A 362 -3.89 -7.68 26.51
N GLU A 363 -3.58 -7.65 27.81
CA GLU A 363 -4.58 -7.85 28.87
C GLU A 363 -5.66 -6.77 28.82
N LYS A 364 -5.26 -5.51 28.66
CA LYS A 364 -6.21 -4.39 28.51
C LYS A 364 -7.04 -4.51 27.23
N SER A 365 -6.37 -4.79 26.10
CA SER A 365 -7.00 -4.94 24.79
C SER A 365 -8.05 -6.04 24.80
N SER A 366 -7.79 -7.18 25.46
CA SER A 366 -8.79 -8.25 25.57
C SER A 366 -10.15 -7.77 26.09
N ALA A 367 -10.18 -6.88 27.09
CA ALA A 367 -11.42 -6.34 27.62
C ALA A 367 -12.03 -5.26 26.71
N ASP A 368 -11.19 -4.43 26.10
CA ASP A 368 -11.64 -3.32 25.25
C ASP A 368 -12.13 -3.79 23.87
N THR A 369 -11.52 -4.83 23.27
CA THR A 369 -11.98 -5.43 22.01
C THR A 369 -13.43 -5.92 22.11
N TYR A 370 -13.80 -6.58 23.21
CA TYR A 370 -15.18 -6.99 23.46
C TYR A 370 -16.15 -5.80 23.51
N ARG A 371 -15.73 -4.70 24.14
CA ARG A 371 -16.52 -3.46 24.20
C ARG A 371 -16.66 -2.85 22.82
N TYR A 372 -15.59 -2.81 22.02
CA TYR A 372 -15.64 -2.31 20.65
C TYR A 372 -16.59 -3.14 19.79
N ILE A 373 -16.51 -4.47 19.83
CA ILE A 373 -17.43 -5.36 19.09
C ILE A 373 -18.87 -5.10 19.53
N PHE A 374 -19.13 -5.05 20.84
CA PHE A 374 -20.47 -4.80 21.36
C PHE A 374 -21.04 -3.45 20.91
N VAL A 375 -20.26 -2.37 21.04
CA VAL A 375 -20.67 -1.02 20.62
C VAL A 375 -20.86 -0.99 19.10
N CYS A 376 -19.99 -1.64 18.33
CA CYS A 376 -20.14 -1.76 16.88
C CYS A 376 -21.48 -2.40 16.51
N LEU A 377 -21.80 -3.56 17.09
CA LEU A 377 -23.05 -4.27 16.82
C LEU A 377 -24.28 -3.47 17.26
N ALA A 378 -24.23 -2.84 18.43
CA ALA A 378 -25.32 -1.98 18.92
C ALA A 378 -25.54 -0.77 18.00
N SER A 379 -24.46 -0.12 17.57
CA SER A 379 -24.50 0.99 16.62
C SER A 379 -25.02 0.55 15.25
N MET A 380 -24.61 -0.62 14.73
CA MET A 380 -25.14 -1.17 13.47
C MET A 380 -26.65 -1.47 13.56
N LEU A 381 -27.12 -1.98 14.71
CA LEU A 381 -28.54 -2.21 14.92
C LEU A 381 -29.34 -0.90 14.90
N LEU A 382 -28.86 0.12 15.61
CA LEU A 382 -29.50 1.45 15.63
C LEU A 382 -29.45 2.11 14.25
N LEU A 383 -28.32 2.03 13.55
CA LEU A 383 -28.16 2.46 12.15
C LEU A 383 -29.23 1.81 11.26
N GLY A 384 -29.42 0.49 11.38
CA GLY A 384 -30.43 -0.27 10.65
C GLY A 384 -31.85 0.23 10.95
N MET A 385 -32.18 0.43 12.23
CA MET A 385 -33.49 0.95 12.64
C MET A 385 -33.79 2.33 12.04
N PHE A 386 -32.84 3.27 12.13
CA PHE A 386 -33.01 4.60 11.55
C PHE A 386 -33.06 4.55 10.02
N SER A 387 -32.27 3.69 9.38
CA SER A 387 -32.31 3.46 7.93
C SER A 387 -33.68 2.95 7.48
N VAL A 388 -34.25 1.97 8.18
CA VAL A 388 -35.60 1.46 7.92
C VAL A 388 -36.65 2.56 8.11
N TYR A 389 -36.54 3.38 9.16
CA TYR A 389 -37.42 4.54 9.36
C TYR A 389 -37.31 5.54 8.21
N LEU A 390 -36.10 5.89 7.76
CA LEU A 390 -35.87 6.82 6.65
C LEU A 390 -36.45 6.28 5.34
N ILE A 391 -36.22 4.99 5.06
CA ILE A 391 -36.83 4.28 3.92
C ILE A 391 -38.36 4.31 4.04
N TYR A 392 -38.92 4.08 5.22
CA TYR A 392 -40.37 4.14 5.47
C TYR A 392 -40.95 5.56 5.30
N ALA A 393 -40.22 6.60 5.74
CA ALA A 393 -40.62 8.00 5.66
C ALA A 393 -40.29 8.66 4.30
N ALA A 394 -39.56 7.96 3.42
CA ALA A 394 -39.12 8.47 2.13
C ALA A 394 -40.30 8.95 1.27
N GLY A 395 -40.17 10.19 0.77
CA GLY A 395 -41.13 10.88 -0.11
C GLY A 395 -42.44 11.30 0.53
N ALA A 396 -42.73 10.94 1.79
CA ALA A 396 -44.01 11.28 2.42
C ALA A 396 -44.13 12.79 2.70
N THR A 397 -45.22 13.39 2.20
CA THR A 397 -45.53 14.82 2.30
C THR A 397 -46.87 15.08 2.99
N PRO A 398 -47.03 16.21 3.70
CA PRO A 398 -48.29 16.58 4.36
C PRO A 398 -49.36 17.18 3.43
N GLY A 399 -49.12 17.26 2.10
CA GLY A 399 -50.02 17.87 1.11
C GLY A 399 -50.88 16.88 0.31
N PRO A 400 -51.60 17.34 -0.74
CA PRO A 400 -52.49 16.50 -1.57
C PRO A 400 -51.72 15.41 -2.33
N GLU A 401 -50.46 15.68 -2.69
CA GLU A 401 -49.53 14.65 -3.15
C GLU A 401 -49.11 13.77 -1.97
N LYS A 402 -49.42 12.46 -2.04
CA LYS A 402 -49.06 11.51 -0.98
C LYS A 402 -47.56 11.16 -0.98
N ILE A 403 -46.89 11.25 -2.13
CA ILE A 403 -45.46 10.93 -2.31
C ILE A 403 -44.80 11.91 -3.28
N LYS A 404 -43.76 12.62 -2.83
CA LYS A 404 -42.93 13.53 -3.64
C LYS A 404 -41.63 12.86 -4.06
N PHE A 405 -41.31 12.98 -5.34
CA PHE A 405 -40.04 12.51 -5.94
C PHE A 405 -38.98 13.62 -5.93
N SER A 406 -37.73 13.23 -5.71
CA SER A 406 -36.52 14.04 -5.82
C SER A 406 -36.08 14.19 -7.28
N PRO A 407 -35.25 15.19 -7.65
CA PRO A 407 -34.70 15.29 -9.01
C PRO A 407 -33.89 14.06 -9.42
N ILE A 408 -33.13 13.51 -8.47
CA ILE A 408 -32.35 12.28 -8.58
C ILE A 408 -33.27 11.13 -9.02
N ASP A 409 -34.44 10.94 -8.38
CA ASP A 409 -35.41 9.88 -8.75
C ASP A 409 -35.91 9.90 -10.22
N LYS A 410 -35.63 10.94 -11.01
CA LYS A 410 -35.99 11.01 -12.44
C LYS A 410 -35.00 10.26 -13.35
N ILE A 411 -33.82 9.92 -12.83
CA ILE A 411 -32.81 9.14 -13.54
C ILE A 411 -33.31 7.70 -13.68
N PRO A 412 -33.05 7.02 -14.82
CA PRO A 412 -33.37 5.62 -14.98
C PRO A 412 -32.79 4.76 -13.86
N THR A 413 -33.58 3.81 -13.35
CA THR A 413 -33.25 3.02 -12.15
C THR A 413 -31.93 2.27 -12.25
N GLU A 414 -31.57 1.80 -13.44
CA GLU A 414 -30.31 1.09 -13.71
C GLU A 414 -29.10 2.03 -13.64
N ILE A 415 -29.21 3.26 -14.18
CA ILE A 415 -28.15 4.26 -14.08
C ILE A 415 -27.97 4.67 -12.61
N HIS A 416 -29.07 4.90 -11.91
CA HIS A 416 -29.04 5.23 -10.50
C HIS A 416 -28.36 4.16 -9.64
N PHE A 417 -28.70 2.89 -9.90
CA PHE A 417 -28.06 1.78 -9.24
C PHE A 417 -26.58 1.72 -9.60
N ALA A 418 -26.23 1.81 -10.88
CA ALA A 418 -24.84 1.75 -11.34
C ALA A 418 -23.98 2.87 -10.72
N LEU A 419 -24.48 4.11 -10.70
CA LEU A 419 -23.79 5.24 -10.07
C LEU A 419 -23.64 5.01 -8.56
N SER A 420 -24.71 4.64 -7.86
CA SER A 420 -24.68 4.43 -6.41
C SER A 420 -23.77 3.27 -6.01
N ALA A 421 -23.82 2.16 -6.75
CA ALA A 421 -22.97 1.00 -6.54
C ALA A 421 -21.50 1.30 -6.89
N GLY A 422 -21.25 2.06 -7.96
CA GLY A 422 -19.90 2.49 -8.34
C GLY A 422 -19.26 3.41 -7.30
N LEU A 423 -20.00 4.41 -6.81
CA LEU A 423 -19.57 5.29 -5.72
C LEU A 423 -19.32 4.50 -4.42
N ALA A 424 -20.21 3.56 -4.09
CA ALA A 424 -20.03 2.69 -2.93
C ALA A 424 -18.77 1.81 -3.06
N ALA A 425 -18.56 1.20 -4.23
CA ALA A 425 -17.38 0.37 -4.51
C ALA A 425 -16.08 1.19 -4.45
N ALA A 426 -16.07 2.40 -5.00
CA ALA A 426 -14.93 3.31 -4.92
C ALA A 426 -14.61 3.70 -3.47
N GLY A 427 -15.63 3.96 -2.64
CA GLY A 427 -15.44 4.22 -1.21
C GLY A 427 -14.86 3.03 -0.46
N VAL A 428 -15.39 1.82 -0.70
CA VAL A 428 -14.85 0.58 -0.11
C VAL A 428 -13.41 0.33 -0.55
N TYR A 429 -13.10 0.56 -1.83
CA TYR A 429 -11.73 0.46 -2.34
C TYR A 429 -10.80 1.51 -1.71
N GLY A 430 -11.28 2.73 -1.49
CA GLY A 430 -10.54 3.78 -0.78
C GLY A 430 -10.21 3.38 0.67
N ILE A 431 -11.17 2.79 1.39
CA ILE A 431 -10.91 2.23 2.73
C ILE A 431 -9.87 1.11 2.65
N TYR A 432 -9.96 0.21 1.68
CA TYR A 432 -8.99 -0.87 1.50
C TYR A 432 -7.56 -0.34 1.26
N VAL A 433 -7.39 0.65 0.37
CA VAL A 433 -6.09 1.27 0.10
C VAL A 433 -5.53 1.96 1.35
N LEU A 434 -6.36 2.71 2.08
CA LEU A 434 -5.96 3.37 3.34
C LEU A 434 -5.58 2.36 4.43
N ALA A 435 -6.28 1.22 4.50
CA ALA A 435 -5.97 0.15 5.43
C ALA A 435 -4.62 -0.52 5.10
N LEU A 436 -4.32 -0.72 3.82
CA LEU A 436 -3.01 -1.22 3.37
C LEU A 436 -1.89 -0.22 3.73
N ASP A 437 -2.08 1.06 3.41
CA ASP A 437 -1.09 2.10 3.72
C ASP A 437 -0.83 2.21 5.24
N TYR A 438 -1.89 2.14 6.05
CA TYR A 438 -1.77 2.09 7.51
C TYR A 438 -1.00 0.85 8.00
N GLY A 439 -1.28 -0.33 7.42
CA GLY A 439 -0.59 -1.57 7.76
C GLY A 439 0.90 -1.52 7.45
N HIS A 440 1.28 -0.89 6.34
CA HIS A 440 2.68 -0.66 5.96
C HIS A 440 3.36 0.37 6.87
N ASN A 441 2.71 1.50 7.13
CA ASN A 441 3.35 2.64 7.80
C ASN A 441 3.09 2.73 9.32
N LEU A 442 2.83 1.61 10.00
CA LEU A 442 2.46 1.56 11.44
C LEU A 442 3.48 2.30 12.33
N SER A 443 4.74 2.33 11.91
CA SER A 443 5.86 3.01 12.54
C SER A 443 5.87 4.53 12.40
N ASN A 444 5.44 5.03 11.24
CA ASN A 444 5.40 6.46 10.90
C ASN A 444 4.20 7.17 11.55
N TYR A 445 3.19 6.41 12.00
CA TYR A 445 1.99 6.93 12.65
C TYR A 445 2.03 6.89 14.18
N ALA A 446 3.23 6.85 14.77
CA ALA A 446 3.42 7.06 16.20
C ALA A 446 2.95 8.49 16.59
N GLY A 447 1.76 8.56 17.21
CA GLY A 447 1.10 9.79 17.63
C GLY A 447 0.18 10.38 16.57
N GLY A 448 -1.06 10.74 16.96
CA GLY A 448 -2.04 11.58 16.23
C GLY A 448 -2.53 11.12 14.83
N GLY A 449 -1.63 10.74 13.93
CA GLY A 449 -1.90 10.41 12.53
C GLY A 449 -2.65 9.09 12.34
N ALA A 450 -2.41 8.08 13.19
CA ALA A 450 -3.18 6.83 13.17
C ALA A 450 -4.68 7.08 13.40
N LEU A 451 -5.01 7.95 14.37
CA LEU A 451 -6.38 8.33 14.68
C LEU A 451 -7.02 9.08 13.51
N MET A 452 -6.29 9.97 12.83
CA MET A 452 -6.80 10.66 11.65
C MET A 452 -7.14 9.71 10.49
N ILE A 453 -6.33 8.69 10.23
CA ILE A 453 -6.62 7.69 9.19
C ILE A 453 -7.90 6.93 9.52
N PHE A 454 -8.07 6.51 10.77
CA PHE A 454 -9.29 5.82 11.22
C PHE A 454 -10.53 6.70 11.09
N VAL A 455 -10.42 7.99 11.40
CA VAL A 455 -11.49 8.96 11.19
C VAL A 455 -11.82 9.11 9.70
N ILE A 456 -10.83 9.21 8.83
CA ILE A 456 -11.04 9.31 7.37
C ILE A 456 -11.75 8.07 6.83
N MET A 457 -11.27 6.86 7.18
CA MET A 457 -11.93 5.62 6.76
C MET A 457 -13.38 5.53 7.26
N SER A 458 -13.63 5.98 8.48
CA SER A 458 -14.98 6.01 9.06
C SER A 458 -15.90 7.01 8.35
N LEU A 459 -15.38 8.18 7.95
CA LEU A 459 -16.13 9.15 7.15
C LEU A 459 -16.47 8.60 5.76
N ILE A 460 -15.54 7.87 5.12
CA ILE A 460 -15.80 7.20 3.84
C ILE A 460 -16.90 6.14 4.03
N ALA A 461 -16.87 5.36 5.11
CA ALA A 461 -17.91 4.36 5.39
C ALA A 461 -19.30 5.01 5.57
N VAL A 462 -19.38 6.16 6.25
CA VAL A 462 -20.63 6.95 6.36
C VAL A 462 -21.09 7.42 4.99
N ALA A 463 -20.18 7.89 4.12
CA ALA A 463 -20.52 8.31 2.76
C ALA A 463 -21.06 7.13 1.92
N VAL A 464 -20.43 5.96 1.99
CA VAL A 464 -20.89 4.73 1.33
C VAL A 464 -22.29 4.35 1.80
N TRP A 465 -22.53 4.35 3.12
CA TRP A 465 -23.86 4.11 3.68
C TRP A 465 -24.90 5.11 3.17
N ALA A 466 -24.57 6.41 3.15
CA ALA A 466 -25.50 7.46 2.72
C ALA A 466 -25.90 7.32 1.25
N VAL A 467 -24.95 6.98 0.38
CA VAL A 467 -25.19 6.71 -1.05
C VAL A 467 -26.12 5.52 -1.24
N LEU A 468 -25.86 4.40 -0.55
CA LEU A 468 -26.72 3.21 -0.63
C LEU A 468 -28.12 3.47 -0.06
N LEU A 469 -28.22 4.23 1.02
CA LEU A 469 -29.50 4.61 1.62
C LEU A 469 -30.32 5.52 0.70
N GLU A 470 -29.68 6.45 0.00
CA GLU A 470 -30.33 7.32 -0.99
C GLU A 470 -31.01 6.47 -2.07
N TRP A 471 -30.28 5.50 -2.63
CA TRP A 471 -30.80 4.59 -3.64
C TRP A 471 -32.01 3.79 -3.10
N LEU A 472 -31.91 3.24 -1.88
CA LEU A 472 -33.02 2.54 -1.23
C LEU A 472 -34.24 3.46 -0.98
N CYS A 473 -34.00 4.72 -0.64
CA CYS A 473 -35.07 5.71 -0.50
C CYS A 473 -35.74 6.01 -1.84
N SER A 474 -34.98 6.08 -2.94
CA SER A 474 -35.50 6.22 -4.31
C SER A 474 -36.42 5.05 -4.68
N VAL A 475 -35.94 3.81 -4.48
CA VAL A 475 -36.71 2.57 -4.70
C VAL A 475 -38.02 2.58 -3.90
N SER A 476 -37.94 2.95 -2.62
CA SER A 476 -39.09 3.04 -1.72
C SER A 476 -40.14 4.05 -2.17
N LYS A 477 -39.71 5.22 -2.69
CA LYS A 477 -40.61 6.24 -3.25
C LYS A 477 -41.40 5.71 -4.46
N TYR A 478 -40.73 5.01 -5.37
CA TYR A 478 -41.34 4.38 -6.54
C TYR A 478 -42.40 3.33 -6.15
N TYR A 479 -42.06 2.44 -5.22
CA TYR A 479 -42.98 1.42 -4.72
C TYR A 479 -44.23 2.03 -4.09
N LYS A 480 -44.06 3.03 -3.20
CA LYS A 480 -45.18 3.70 -2.52
C LYS A 480 -46.08 4.50 -3.45
N ALA A 481 -45.52 5.08 -4.51
CA ALA A 481 -46.28 5.84 -5.49
C ALA A 481 -47.13 4.95 -6.42
N LYS A 482 -47.02 3.61 -6.32
CA LYS A 482 -47.68 2.63 -7.21
C LYS A 482 -47.44 2.92 -8.69
N LYS A 483 -46.30 3.54 -9.02
CA LYS A 483 -45.91 3.77 -10.42
C LYS A 483 -45.36 2.46 -10.99
N ASN A 484 -45.61 2.22 -12.28
CA ASN A 484 -45.01 1.08 -12.96
C ASN A 484 -43.50 1.23 -12.99
N TRP A 485 -42.81 0.41 -12.21
CA TRP A 485 -41.34 0.33 -12.15
C TRP A 485 -40.71 0.14 -13.54
N PHE A 486 -41.41 -0.56 -14.43
CA PHE A 486 -40.97 -0.72 -15.81
C PHE A 486 -40.81 0.62 -16.55
N CYS A 487 -41.65 1.61 -16.27
CA CYS A 487 -41.60 2.92 -16.92
C CYS A 487 -40.44 3.80 -16.42
N SER A 488 -39.74 3.39 -15.36
CA SER A 488 -38.52 4.05 -14.87
C SER A 488 -37.24 3.33 -15.30
N THR A 489 -37.35 2.25 -16.08
CA THR A 489 -36.18 1.53 -16.59
C THR A 489 -35.54 2.22 -17.79
N LEU A 490 -34.23 2.06 -17.94
CA LEU A 490 -33.47 2.52 -19.09
C LEU A 490 -34.04 1.96 -20.41
N PHE A 491 -34.53 0.72 -20.37
CA PHE A 491 -35.20 0.08 -21.49
C PHE A 491 -36.45 0.85 -21.94
N TRP A 492 -37.30 1.30 -21.01
CA TRP A 492 -38.49 2.07 -21.37
C TRP A 492 -38.16 3.43 -21.97
N TYR A 493 -37.10 4.08 -21.47
CA TYR A 493 -36.59 5.32 -22.06
C TYR A 493 -36.05 5.09 -23.48
N LEU A 494 -35.30 4.01 -23.71
CA LEU A 494 -34.85 3.59 -25.04
C LEU A 494 -36.02 3.32 -25.98
N VAL A 495 -37.03 2.56 -25.54
CA VAL A 495 -38.25 2.29 -26.33
C VAL A 495 -39.00 3.58 -26.67
N LYS A 496 -39.10 4.53 -25.73
CA LYS A 496 -39.73 5.84 -25.95
C LYS A 496 -38.93 6.72 -26.91
N PHE A 497 -37.61 6.69 -26.80
CA PHE A 497 -36.69 7.43 -27.67
C PHE A 497 -36.74 6.90 -29.11
N ILE A 498 -36.62 5.57 -29.27
CA ILE A 498 -36.79 4.89 -30.56
C ILE A 498 -38.19 5.15 -31.12
N GLY A 499 -39.22 5.13 -30.28
CA GLY A 499 -40.59 5.47 -30.67
C GLY A 499 -40.76 6.90 -31.18
N LYS A 500 -40.05 7.87 -30.59
CA LYS A 500 -39.99 9.27 -31.05
C LYS A 500 -39.18 9.43 -32.35
N ILE A 501 -38.07 8.71 -32.51
CA ILE A 501 -37.27 8.73 -33.74
C ILE A 501 -38.04 8.07 -34.90
N LEU A 502 -38.84 7.05 -34.60
CA LEU A 502 -39.67 6.34 -35.57
C LEU A 502 -41.05 6.99 -35.80
N SER A 503 -41.46 7.97 -34.99
CA SER A 503 -42.76 8.65 -35.17
C SER A 503 -42.89 9.43 -36.49
N PRO A 504 -41.84 10.07 -37.05
CA PRO A 504 -41.88 10.65 -38.39
C PRO A 504 -42.00 9.58 -39.49
N ILE A 505 -41.42 8.39 -39.26
CA ILE A 505 -41.46 7.26 -40.20
C ILE A 505 -42.84 6.57 -40.17
N LYS A 506 -43.57 6.64 -39.05
CA LYS A 506 -44.97 6.17 -38.96
C LYS A 506 -45.94 6.97 -39.83
N LYS A 507 -45.60 8.21 -40.25
CA LYS A 507 -46.38 8.96 -41.24
C LYS A 507 -46.22 8.44 -42.68
N LEU A 508 -45.32 7.48 -42.93
CA LEU A 508 -44.96 7.04 -44.29
C LEU A 508 -45.19 5.55 -44.59
N ARG A 509 -45.84 4.75 -43.74
CA ARG A 509 -46.26 3.40 -44.19
C ARG A 509 -47.29 2.71 -43.32
N GLU A 510 -48.47 2.51 -43.91
CA GLU A 510 -49.33 1.36 -43.64
C GLU A 510 -48.58 0.07 -44.02
N LYS A 511 -48.30 -0.81 -43.04
CA LYS A 511 -48.43 -2.29 -43.12
C LYS A 511 -47.82 -2.97 -41.87
N PRO A 512 -48.60 -3.73 -41.08
CA PRO A 512 -48.19 -4.27 -39.79
C PRO A 512 -47.66 -5.71 -39.93
N VAL A 513 -46.44 -5.92 -40.44
CA VAL A 513 -45.87 -7.30 -40.47
C VAL A 513 -44.38 -7.37 -40.08
N ARG A 514 -43.63 -6.26 -40.08
CA ARG A 514 -42.18 -6.26 -39.74
C ARG A 514 -41.84 -5.95 -38.28
N LEU A 515 -42.83 -5.73 -37.42
CA LEU A 515 -42.61 -5.35 -36.02
C LEU A 515 -41.96 -6.48 -35.20
N ARG A 516 -42.37 -7.75 -35.44
CA ARG A 516 -41.92 -8.91 -34.66
C ARG A 516 -40.42 -9.18 -34.79
N ARG A 517 -39.83 -9.00 -35.98
CA ARG A 517 -38.39 -9.19 -36.24
C ARG A 517 -37.53 -8.05 -35.68
N ARG A 518 -38.05 -6.82 -35.69
CA ARG A 518 -37.36 -5.64 -35.13
C ARG A 518 -37.36 -5.64 -33.60
N VAL A 519 -38.47 -6.08 -32.99
CA VAL A 519 -38.56 -6.28 -31.53
C VAL A 519 -37.62 -7.40 -31.08
N LEU A 520 -37.53 -8.51 -31.82
CA LEU A 520 -36.59 -9.59 -31.53
C LEU A 520 -35.13 -9.13 -31.63
N LEU A 521 -34.76 -8.39 -32.67
CA LEU A 521 -33.40 -7.82 -32.82
C LEU A 521 -33.05 -6.83 -31.71
N MET A 522 -34.01 -6.00 -31.26
CA MET A 522 -33.81 -5.12 -30.12
C MET A 522 -33.69 -5.86 -28.79
N LEU A 523 -34.42 -6.97 -28.62
CA LEU A 523 -34.31 -7.83 -27.43
C LEU A 523 -32.97 -8.56 -27.39
N ILE A 524 -32.49 -9.06 -28.54
CA ILE A 524 -31.16 -9.66 -28.69
C ILE A 524 -30.09 -8.59 -28.44
N GLY A 525 -30.22 -7.38 -29.01
CA GLY A 525 -29.30 -6.27 -28.74
C GLY A 525 -29.30 -5.82 -27.28
N TYR A 526 -30.43 -5.92 -26.59
CA TYR A 526 -30.54 -5.64 -25.16
C TYR A 526 -29.87 -6.72 -24.29
N ILE A 527 -30.04 -7.99 -24.65
CA ILE A 527 -29.36 -9.10 -23.96
C ILE A 527 -27.85 -9.00 -24.21
N VAL A 528 -27.42 -8.82 -25.46
CA VAL A 528 -26.01 -8.66 -25.81
C VAL A 528 -25.41 -7.41 -25.16
N GLY A 529 -26.12 -6.28 -25.17
CA GLY A 529 -25.67 -5.04 -24.55
C GLY A 529 -25.50 -5.17 -23.03
N ASN A 530 -26.44 -5.79 -22.33
CA ASN A 530 -26.31 -6.03 -20.89
C ASN A 530 -25.26 -7.11 -20.58
N THR A 531 -25.13 -8.16 -21.39
CA THR A 531 -24.07 -9.16 -21.23
C THR A 531 -22.69 -8.56 -21.48
N VAL A 532 -22.54 -7.66 -22.44
CA VAL A 532 -21.30 -6.89 -22.67
C VAL A 532 -21.05 -5.91 -21.54
N LEU A 533 -22.06 -5.20 -21.03
CA LEU A 533 -21.91 -4.29 -19.90
C LEU A 533 -21.50 -5.04 -18.61
N THR A 534 -22.10 -6.20 -18.39
CA THR A 534 -21.76 -7.09 -17.26
C THR A 534 -20.39 -7.73 -17.47
N GLY A 535 -20.03 -8.08 -18.70
CA GLY A 535 -18.72 -8.59 -19.07
C GLY A 535 -17.61 -7.54 -18.90
N VAL A 536 -17.83 -6.30 -19.33
CA VAL A 536 -16.90 -5.17 -19.14
C VAL A 536 -16.78 -4.83 -17.65
N ALA A 537 -17.89 -4.82 -16.90
CA ALA A 537 -17.87 -4.65 -15.44
C ALA A 537 -17.12 -5.78 -14.71
N ALA A 538 -17.17 -7.01 -15.24
CA ALA A 538 -16.45 -8.16 -14.69
C ALA A 538 -14.97 -8.22 -15.12
N MET A 539 -14.61 -7.63 -16.27
CA MET A 539 -13.25 -7.60 -16.81
C MET A 539 -12.41 -6.41 -16.30
N CYS A 540 -13.05 -5.35 -15.80
CA CYS A 540 -12.35 -4.22 -15.19
C CYS A 540 -11.95 -4.55 -13.74
N SER A 541 -10.71 -5.01 -13.55
CA SER A 541 -10.03 -4.97 -12.26
C SER A 541 -9.43 -3.58 -12.03
N GLY A 542 -9.61 -3.02 -10.82
CA GLY A 542 -8.97 -1.78 -10.38
C GLY A 542 -9.51 -0.47 -11.00
N ALA A 543 -8.65 0.56 -10.98
CA ALA A 543 -8.94 1.98 -11.20
C ALA A 543 -9.69 2.32 -12.50
N TRP A 544 -9.65 1.44 -13.51
CA TRP A 544 -10.37 1.62 -14.78
C TRP A 544 -11.89 1.58 -14.63
N PHE A 545 -12.44 0.89 -13.61
CA PHE A 545 -13.87 0.87 -13.31
C PHE A 545 -14.40 2.27 -12.91
N VAL A 546 -13.57 3.06 -12.21
CA VAL A 546 -13.91 4.42 -11.77
C VAL A 546 -13.87 5.40 -12.95
N ILE A 547 -12.89 5.26 -13.85
CA ILE A 547 -12.75 6.10 -15.04
C ILE A 547 -13.91 5.85 -16.03
N LEU A 548 -14.33 4.60 -16.20
CA LEU A 548 -15.45 4.24 -17.09
C LEU A 548 -16.80 4.78 -16.58
N ILE A 549 -16.97 4.94 -15.27
CA ILE A 549 -18.17 5.55 -14.65
C ILE A 549 -18.14 7.09 -14.70
N ILE A 550 -16.96 7.72 -14.75
CA ILE A 550 -16.84 9.18 -14.91
C ILE A 550 -17.10 9.62 -16.37
N ILE A 551 -16.85 8.74 -17.35
CA ILE A 551 -16.99 9.02 -18.79
C ILE A 551 -18.39 8.67 -19.33
N LEU A 552 -19.15 7.78 -18.65
CA LEU A 552 -20.55 7.43 -18.96
C LEU A 552 -21.54 8.30 -18.19
#